data_AF-A0A536CJ55-F1
#
_entry.id   AF-A0A536CJ55-F1
#
_cell.length_a   1.000
_cell.length_b   1.000
_cell.length_c   1.000
_cell.angle_alpha   90.00
_cell.angle_beta   90.00
_cell.angle_gamma   90.00
#
_symmetry.space_group_name_H-M   'P 1'
#
loop_
_entity.id
_entity.type
_entity.pdbx_description
1 polymer ?
#
loop_
_entity_poly.entity_id
_entity_poly.type
_entity_poly.pdbx_seq_one_letter_code
_entity_poly.pdbx_strand_id
1 'polypeptide(L)'
;MNVHSIVLYVHIVGALGLFVALGLEWTALARLRGAATAEEARGALGALAPTRVIGPLSLAAILVAGLYLTATSVGWQGWNVSSLAAMVVIAALGAAANASRMPALGRSIGPLRGPLDVALRARLRDPLLWSSIQVRVAIALGIVLLMTAKPDVVGAIVTLVAFAVAGAVAAFATSRPSATSLEPRGLGSAS
;
A
#
# COMPACT_ATOMS: atom_id res chain seq x y z
N MET A 1 6.91 34.13 6.26
CA MET A 1 7.18 32.66 6.35
C MET A 1 8.68 32.46 6.50
N ASN A 2 9.13 31.56 7.38
CA ASN A 2 10.56 31.25 7.55
C ASN A 2 10.93 29.93 6.84
N VAL A 3 12.23 29.66 6.70
CA VAL A 3 12.74 28.46 6.03
C VAL A 3 12.19 27.18 6.67
N HIS A 4 12.13 27.15 8.00
CA HIS A 4 11.57 26.01 8.74
C HIS A 4 10.13 25.69 8.33
N SER A 5 9.24 26.69 8.26
CA SER A 5 7.84 26.49 7.85
C SER A 5 7.71 26.06 6.39
N ILE A 6 8.58 26.53 5.49
CA ILE A 6 8.59 26.11 4.08
C ILE A 6 8.98 24.63 3.98
N VAL A 7 10.04 24.23 4.68
CA VAL A 7 10.50 22.83 4.66
C VAL A 7 9.46 21.91 5.30
N LEU A 8 8.86 22.31 6.43
CA LEU A 8 7.77 21.57 7.06
C LEU A 8 6.56 21.43 6.13
N TYR A 9 6.19 22.48 5.42
CA TYR A 9 5.13 22.42 4.41
C TYR A 9 5.45 21.40 3.31
N VAL A 10 6.67 21.43 2.75
CA VAL A 10 7.10 20.45 1.74
C VAL A 10 7.08 19.02 2.29
N HIS A 11 7.49 18.80 3.53
CA HIS A 11 7.43 17.50 4.19
C HIS A 11 5.98 16.97 4.27
N ILE A 12 5.04 17.82 4.67
CA ILE A 12 3.62 17.47 4.77
C ILE A 12 3.03 17.20 3.39
N VAL A 13 3.32 18.04 2.39
CA VAL A 13 2.88 17.82 1.00
C VAL A 13 3.42 16.49 0.46
N GLY A 14 4.68 16.17 0.76
CA GLY A 14 5.26 14.87 0.44
C GLY A 14 4.49 13.72 1.10
N ALA A 15 4.15 13.83 2.39
CA ALA A 15 3.37 12.83 3.10
C ALA A 15 1.99 12.61 2.45
N LEU A 16 1.29 13.70 2.12
CA LEU A 16 0.00 13.64 1.40
C LEU A 16 0.15 12.96 0.03
N GLY A 17 1.19 13.29 -0.72
CA GLY A 17 1.48 12.65 -2.01
C GLY A 17 1.74 11.14 -1.88
N LEU A 18 2.40 10.70 -0.80
CA LEU A 18 2.57 9.28 -0.50
C LEU A 18 1.23 8.58 -0.24
N PHE A 19 0.33 9.20 0.53
CA PHE A 19 -1.01 8.66 0.76
C PHE A 19 -1.84 8.59 -0.54
N VAL A 20 -1.72 9.60 -1.42
CA VAL A 20 -2.33 9.55 -2.76
C VAL A 20 -1.80 8.36 -3.56
N ALA A 21 -0.47 8.16 -3.58
CA ALA A 21 0.13 7.03 -4.27
C ALA A 21 -0.35 5.68 -3.72
N LEU A 22 -0.38 5.53 -2.39
CA LEU A 22 -0.89 4.32 -1.72
C LEU A 22 -2.39 4.09 -2.01
N GLY A 23 -3.21 5.14 -2.04
CA GLY A 23 -4.63 5.05 -2.38
C GLY A 23 -4.88 4.65 -3.83
N LEU A 24 -4.11 5.20 -4.77
CA LEU A 24 -4.14 4.78 -6.17
C LEU A 24 -3.73 3.31 -6.31
N GLU A 25 -2.67 2.89 -5.60
CA GLU A 25 -2.23 1.50 -5.64
C GLU A 25 -3.29 0.53 -5.06
N TRP A 26 -3.87 0.90 -3.92
CA TRP A 26 -4.94 0.13 -3.30
C TRP A 26 -6.14 -0.03 -4.22
N THR A 27 -6.63 1.06 -4.80
CA THR A 27 -7.82 1.04 -5.67
C THR A 27 -7.57 0.26 -6.96
N ALA A 28 -6.37 0.38 -7.54
CA ALA A 28 -5.96 -0.44 -8.67
C ALA A 28 -5.94 -1.94 -8.33
N LEU A 29 -5.36 -2.32 -7.18
CA LEU A 29 -5.35 -3.71 -6.72
C LEU A 29 -6.76 -4.24 -6.42
N ALA A 30 -7.63 -3.42 -5.82
CA ALA A 30 -9.02 -3.79 -5.58
C ALA A 30 -9.78 -4.05 -6.90
N ARG A 31 -9.57 -3.20 -7.91
CA ARG A 31 -10.13 -3.39 -9.25
C ARG A 31 -9.57 -4.63 -9.94
N LEU A 32 -8.27 -4.91 -9.81
CA LEU A 32 -7.64 -6.12 -10.35
C LEU A 32 -8.25 -7.40 -9.77
N ARG A 33 -8.50 -7.44 -8.45
CA ARG A 33 -9.11 -8.59 -7.77
C ARG A 33 -10.53 -8.91 -8.28
N GLY A 34 -11.25 -7.88 -8.73
CA GLY A 34 -12.60 -7.97 -9.26
C GLY A 34 -12.68 -8.13 -10.79
N ALA A 35 -11.57 -7.98 -11.52
CA ALA A 35 -11.57 -7.98 -12.98
C ALA A 35 -11.97 -9.35 -13.55
N ALA A 36 -12.96 -9.35 -14.44
CA ALA A 36 -13.42 -10.51 -15.19
C ALA A 36 -12.82 -10.54 -16.61
N THR A 37 -12.40 -9.39 -17.15
CA THR A 37 -11.88 -9.26 -18.51
C THR A 37 -10.46 -8.69 -18.54
N ALA A 38 -9.74 -8.95 -19.64
CA ALA A 38 -8.39 -8.41 -19.86
C ALA A 38 -8.39 -6.88 -19.95
N GLU A 39 -9.47 -6.29 -20.47
CA GLU A 39 -9.68 -4.85 -20.58
C GLU A 39 -9.78 -4.17 -19.21
N GLU A 40 -10.60 -4.72 -18.31
CA GLU A 40 -10.73 -4.25 -16.93
C GLU A 40 -9.40 -4.32 -16.18
N ALA A 41 -8.70 -5.44 -16.32
CA ALA A 41 -7.41 -5.63 -15.68
C ALA A 41 -6.34 -4.67 -16.24
N ARG A 42 -6.31 -4.43 -17.56
CA ARG A 42 -5.42 -3.42 -18.16
C ARG A 42 -5.77 -2.00 -17.71
N GLY A 43 -7.05 -1.65 -17.61
CA GLY A 43 -7.48 -0.36 -17.09
C GLY A 43 -7.04 -0.14 -15.65
N ALA A 44 -7.16 -1.16 -14.81
CA ALA A 44 -6.68 -1.12 -13.43
C ALA A 44 -5.15 -1.01 -13.34
N LEU A 45 -4.39 -1.71 -14.19
CA LEU A 45 -2.93 -1.54 -14.28
C LEU A 45 -2.53 -0.15 -14.80
N GLY A 46 -3.28 0.41 -15.74
CA GLY A 46 -3.06 1.76 -16.26
C GLY A 46 -3.22 2.85 -15.20
N ALA A 47 -4.13 2.66 -14.24
CA ALA A 47 -4.32 3.58 -13.12
C ALA A 47 -3.09 3.71 -12.19
N LEU A 48 -2.12 2.80 -12.30
CA LEU A 48 -0.87 2.83 -11.56
C LEU A 48 0.23 3.63 -12.28
N ALA A 49 0.02 4.06 -13.54
CA ALA A 49 1.03 4.84 -14.25
C ALA A 49 1.46 6.12 -13.48
N PRO A 50 0.55 6.90 -12.87
CA PRO A 50 0.93 8.09 -12.10
C PRO A 50 1.78 7.79 -10.86
N THR A 51 1.62 6.62 -10.23
CA THR A 51 2.35 6.29 -8.99
C THR A 51 3.85 6.13 -9.22
N ARG A 52 4.28 5.85 -10.46
CA ARG A 52 5.69 5.80 -10.87
C ARG A 52 6.41 7.15 -10.72
N VAL A 53 5.67 8.24 -10.75
CA VAL A 53 6.20 9.61 -10.61
C VAL A 53 5.84 10.16 -9.24
N ILE A 54 4.57 10.07 -8.84
CA ILE A 54 4.08 10.60 -7.56
C ILE A 54 4.78 9.95 -6.39
N GLY A 55 4.96 8.62 -6.39
CA GLY A 55 5.58 7.89 -5.29
C GLY A 55 7.02 8.36 -5.00
N PRO A 56 7.94 8.30 -5.97
CA PRO A 56 9.32 8.76 -5.76
C PRO A 56 9.44 10.25 -5.41
N LEU A 57 8.65 11.12 -6.06
CA LEU A 57 8.65 12.56 -5.73
C LEU A 57 8.17 12.81 -4.29
N SER A 58 7.13 12.12 -3.87
CA SER A 58 6.60 12.21 -2.51
C SER A 58 7.63 11.72 -1.50
N LEU A 59 8.27 10.58 -1.77
CA LEU A 59 9.32 10.03 -0.92
C LEU A 59 10.51 10.99 -0.81
N ALA A 60 10.95 11.59 -1.92
CA ALA A 60 12.02 12.58 -1.93
C ALA A 60 11.63 13.82 -1.11
N ALA A 61 10.42 14.35 -1.30
CA ALA A 61 9.92 15.50 -0.54
C ALA A 61 9.86 15.22 0.97
N ILE A 62 9.37 14.03 1.37
CA ILE A 62 9.33 13.61 2.79
C ILE A 62 10.75 13.50 3.36
N LEU A 63 11.62 12.74 2.69
CA LEU A 63 12.93 12.38 3.24
C LEU A 63 13.90 13.57 3.26
N VAL A 64 13.98 14.34 2.18
CA VAL A 64 14.87 15.50 2.12
C VAL A 64 14.45 16.55 3.15
N ALA A 65 13.15 16.88 3.20
CA ALA A 65 12.65 17.83 4.17
C ALA A 65 12.74 17.32 5.61
N GLY A 66 12.43 16.04 5.83
CA GLY A 66 12.49 15.40 7.14
C GLY A 66 13.91 15.34 7.71
N LEU A 67 14.90 14.99 6.88
CA LEU A 67 16.31 14.98 7.26
C LEU A 67 16.82 16.41 7.57
N TYR A 68 16.40 17.41 6.78
CA TYR A 68 16.72 18.80 7.08
C TYR A 68 16.16 19.24 8.44
N LEU A 69 14.88 18.97 8.72
CA LEU A 69 14.24 19.30 9.99
C LEU A 69 14.90 18.54 11.16
N THR A 70 15.31 17.30 10.94
CA THR A 70 16.06 16.50 11.92
C THR A 70 17.37 17.17 12.27
N ALA A 71 18.15 17.57 11.26
CA ALA A 71 19.47 18.17 11.46
C ALA A 71 19.42 19.57 12.10
N THR A 72 18.33 20.32 11.89
CA THR A 72 18.27 21.75 12.25
C THR A 72 17.33 22.09 13.40
N SER A 73 16.42 21.19 13.79
CA SER A 73 15.37 21.53 14.78
C SER A 73 15.09 20.45 15.82
N VAL A 74 14.76 19.23 15.40
CA VAL A 74 14.21 18.20 16.33
C VAL A 74 15.23 17.16 16.79
N GLY A 75 16.31 16.93 16.04
CA GLY A 75 17.32 15.92 16.34
C GLY A 75 16.83 14.47 16.17
N TRP A 76 17.70 13.53 16.56
CA TRP A 76 17.50 12.09 16.40
C TRP A 76 16.69 11.47 17.55
N GLN A 77 15.42 11.84 17.64
CA GLN A 77 14.51 11.32 18.66
C GLN A 77 13.97 9.92 18.31
N GLY A 78 13.52 9.16 19.31
CA GLY A 78 13.00 7.79 19.14
C GLY A 78 11.88 7.68 18.09
N TRP A 79 10.86 8.54 18.15
CA TRP A 79 9.80 8.61 17.13
C TRP A 79 10.33 8.92 15.72
N ASN A 80 11.37 9.74 15.60
CA ASN A 80 11.90 10.18 14.32
C ASN A 80 12.71 9.07 13.65
N VAL A 81 13.65 8.47 14.39
CA VAL A 81 14.44 7.31 13.94
C VAL A 81 13.52 6.14 13.56
N SER A 82 12.51 5.86 14.39
CA SER A 82 11.54 4.78 14.15
C SER A 82 10.70 5.05 12.89
N SER A 83 10.31 6.30 12.65
CA SER A 83 9.56 6.69 11.45
C SER A 83 10.39 6.56 10.18
N LEU A 84 11.68 6.95 10.23
CA LEU A 84 12.60 6.74 9.10
C LEU A 84 12.79 5.25 8.80
N ALA A 85 12.99 4.42 9.83
CA ALA A 85 13.07 2.98 9.66
C ALA A 85 11.78 2.38 9.06
N ALA A 86 10.62 2.80 9.57
CA ALA A 86 9.32 2.39 9.03
C ALA A 86 9.11 2.84 7.57
N MET A 87 9.60 4.02 7.20
CA MET A 87 9.56 4.51 5.82
C MET A 87 10.39 3.62 4.88
N VAL A 88 11.56 3.16 5.33
CA VAL A 88 12.38 2.19 4.58
C VAL A 88 11.62 0.87 4.40
N VAL A 89 10.91 0.40 5.43
CA VAL A 89 10.05 -0.80 5.31
C VAL A 89 8.94 -0.60 4.28
N ILE A 90 8.24 0.54 4.28
CA ILE A 90 7.22 0.85 3.27
C ILE A 90 7.82 0.83 1.86
N ALA A 91 8.97 1.49 1.67
CA ALA A 91 9.64 1.56 0.39
C ALA A 91 10.08 0.17 -0.10
N ALA A 92 10.65 -0.67 0.77
CA ALA A 92 11.06 -2.03 0.45
C ALA A 92 9.87 -2.91 0.06
N LEU A 93 8.76 -2.85 0.81
CA LEU A 93 7.53 -3.59 0.50
C LEU A 93 6.92 -3.15 -0.83
N GLY A 94 6.95 -1.85 -1.14
CA GLY A 94 6.47 -1.31 -2.42
C GLY A 94 7.35 -1.71 -3.60
N ALA A 95 8.67 -1.63 -3.43
CA ALA A 95 9.63 -2.06 -4.43
C ALA A 95 9.50 -3.56 -4.74
N ALA A 96 9.39 -4.41 -3.71
CA ALA A 96 9.21 -5.84 -3.88
C ALA A 96 7.90 -6.19 -4.63
N ALA A 97 6.81 -5.50 -4.32
CA ALA A 97 5.53 -5.67 -5.03
C ALA A 97 5.63 -5.25 -6.51
N ASN A 98 6.23 -4.09 -6.77
CA ASN A 98 6.30 -3.50 -8.10
C ASN A 98 7.40 -4.11 -9.01
N ALA A 99 8.47 -4.67 -8.45
CA ALA A 99 9.56 -5.26 -9.24
C ALA A 99 9.21 -6.63 -9.81
N SER A 100 8.56 -7.48 -9.02
CA SER A 100 8.40 -8.91 -9.38
C SER A 100 6.99 -9.24 -9.89
N ARG A 101 5.96 -8.74 -9.21
CA ARG A 101 4.59 -9.25 -9.38
C ARG A 101 3.78 -8.44 -10.37
N MET A 102 3.82 -7.11 -10.28
CA MET A 102 3.02 -6.23 -11.16
C MET A 102 3.44 -6.31 -12.66
N PRO A 103 4.73 -6.34 -13.02
CA PRO A 103 5.15 -6.48 -14.43
C PRO A 103 4.87 -7.89 -14.99
N ALA A 104 4.91 -8.92 -14.14
CA ALA A 104 4.54 -10.28 -14.53
C ALA A 104 3.05 -10.36 -14.89
N LEU A 105 2.18 -9.74 -14.08
CA LEU A 105 0.75 -9.63 -14.37
C LEU A 105 0.51 -8.86 -15.68
N GLY A 106 1.15 -7.69 -15.84
CA GLY A 106 1.02 -6.88 -17.05
C GLY A 106 1.41 -7.64 -18.34
N ARG A 107 2.51 -8.40 -18.31
CA ARG A 107 2.94 -9.23 -19.45
C ARG A 107 1.97 -10.36 -19.78
N SER A 108 1.38 -10.99 -18.77
CA SER A 108 0.40 -12.08 -18.99
C SER A 108 -0.93 -11.59 -19.56
N ILE A 109 -1.35 -10.37 -19.21
CA ILE A 109 -2.66 -9.81 -19.60
C ILE A 109 -2.57 -9.04 -20.93
N GLY A 110 -1.43 -8.41 -21.22
CA GLY A 110 -1.22 -7.58 -22.40
C GLY A 110 -1.76 -8.14 -23.73
N PRO A 111 -1.49 -9.41 -24.09
CA PRO A 111 -1.95 -9.97 -25.36
C PRO A 111 -3.39 -10.51 -25.33
N LEU A 112 -4.01 -10.64 -24.16
CA LEU A 112 -5.34 -11.23 -24.01
C LEU A 112 -6.45 -10.22 -24.32
N ARG A 113 -7.57 -10.74 -24.83
CA ARG A 113 -8.81 -9.98 -25.03
C ARG A 113 -10.00 -10.78 -24.51
N GLY A 114 -10.96 -10.11 -23.89
CA GLY A 114 -12.17 -10.74 -23.39
C GLY A 114 -11.98 -11.45 -22.04
N PRO A 115 -12.81 -12.47 -21.73
CA PRO A 115 -12.85 -13.08 -20.41
C PRO A 115 -11.53 -13.72 -19.98
N LEU A 116 -11.17 -13.53 -18.71
CA LEU A 116 -9.97 -14.12 -18.11
C LEU A 116 -10.25 -15.56 -17.63
N ASP A 117 -9.31 -16.45 -17.91
CA ASP A 117 -9.35 -17.82 -17.41
C ASP A 117 -9.29 -17.86 -15.87
N VAL A 118 -9.66 -19.00 -15.29
CA VAL A 118 -9.72 -19.18 -13.83
C VAL A 118 -8.33 -19.00 -13.20
N ALA A 119 -7.28 -19.47 -13.88
CA ALA A 119 -5.91 -19.44 -13.39
C ALA A 119 -5.36 -18.00 -13.29
N LEU A 120 -5.61 -17.15 -14.29
CA LEU A 120 -5.20 -15.76 -14.30
C LEU A 120 -6.04 -14.92 -13.33
N ARG A 121 -7.34 -15.20 -13.21
CA ARG A 121 -8.18 -14.59 -12.15
C ARG A 121 -7.68 -14.92 -10.75
N ALA A 122 -7.17 -16.14 -10.52
CA ALA A 122 -6.53 -16.49 -9.25
C ALA A 122 -5.25 -15.68 -9.01
N ARG A 123 -4.42 -15.47 -10.04
CA ARG A 123 -3.21 -14.62 -9.95
C ARG A 123 -3.52 -13.16 -9.69
N LEU A 124 -4.61 -12.62 -10.23
CA LEU A 124 -5.07 -11.25 -9.94
C LEU A 124 -5.51 -11.06 -8.48
N ARG A 125 -5.88 -12.15 -7.81
CA ARG A 125 -6.28 -12.17 -6.40
C ARG A 125 -5.13 -12.48 -5.45
N ASP A 126 -3.89 -12.33 -5.89
CA ASP A 126 -2.70 -12.61 -5.10
C ASP A 126 -2.80 -11.97 -3.70
N PRO A 127 -2.95 -12.78 -2.63
CA PRO A 127 -3.15 -12.28 -1.28
C PRO A 127 -1.92 -11.52 -0.77
N LEU A 128 -0.72 -11.79 -1.32
CA LEU A 128 0.51 -11.12 -0.89
C LEU A 128 0.59 -9.67 -1.36
N LEU A 129 0.06 -9.37 -2.56
CA LEU A 129 -0.04 -7.98 -3.03
C LEU A 129 -1.05 -7.20 -2.20
N TRP A 130 -2.19 -7.83 -1.91
CA TRP A 130 -3.23 -7.23 -1.08
C TRP A 130 -2.76 -7.00 0.37
N SER A 131 -2.06 -7.95 0.96
CA SER A 131 -1.49 -7.78 2.29
C SER A 131 -0.39 -6.73 2.34
N SER A 132 0.46 -6.67 1.31
CA SER A 132 1.51 -5.65 1.22
C SER A 132 0.95 -4.24 1.23
N ILE A 133 -0.09 -3.94 0.44
CA ILE A 133 -0.66 -2.59 0.41
C ILE A 133 -1.36 -2.23 1.73
N GLN A 134 -2.08 -3.18 2.32
CA GLN A 134 -2.75 -3.03 3.63
C GLN A 134 -1.76 -2.71 4.75
N VAL A 135 -0.69 -3.49 4.85
CA VAL A 135 0.38 -3.28 5.84
C VAL A 135 1.08 -1.94 5.60
N ARG A 136 1.40 -1.58 4.35
CA ARG A 136 2.02 -0.29 4.03
C ARG A 136 1.16 0.89 4.44
N VAL A 137 -0.14 0.85 4.16
CA VAL A 137 -1.09 1.90 4.58
C VAL A 137 -1.18 1.99 6.10
N ALA A 138 -1.26 0.85 6.80
CA ALA A 138 -1.33 0.85 8.25
C ALA A 138 -0.04 1.40 8.89
N ILE A 139 1.14 1.01 8.40
CA ILE A 139 2.43 1.55 8.85
C ILE A 139 2.48 3.07 8.57
N ALA A 140 2.03 3.53 7.40
CA ALA A 140 2.00 4.95 7.08
C ALA A 140 1.13 5.75 8.08
N LEU A 141 -0.03 5.21 8.47
CA LEU A 141 -0.87 5.81 9.52
C LEU A 141 -0.18 5.80 10.89
N GLY A 142 0.52 4.70 11.23
CA GLY A 142 1.36 4.63 12.43
C GLY A 142 2.45 5.71 12.45
N ILE A 143 3.11 5.96 11.32
CA ILE A 143 4.10 7.05 11.18
C ILE A 143 3.46 8.42 11.45
N VAL A 144 2.26 8.68 10.92
CA VAL A 144 1.54 9.94 11.19
C VAL A 144 1.27 10.12 12.70
N LEU A 145 0.90 9.05 13.40
CA LEU A 145 0.74 9.08 14.85
C LEU A 145 2.07 9.37 15.57
N LEU A 146 3.17 8.73 15.16
CA LEU A 146 4.51 9.02 15.69
C LEU A 146 4.90 10.49 15.51
N MET A 147 4.61 11.08 14.35
CA MET A 147 4.91 12.49 14.03
C MET A 147 4.09 13.48 14.88
N THR A 148 2.92 13.05 15.36
CA THR A 148 1.99 13.87 16.14
C THR A 148 2.23 13.73 17.63
N ALA A 149 2.26 12.49 18.14
CA ALA A 149 2.40 12.19 19.56
C ALA A 149 3.85 12.21 20.05
N LYS A 150 4.82 12.08 19.14
CA LYS A 150 6.28 12.12 19.41
C LYS A 150 6.71 11.27 20.61
N PRO A 151 6.31 9.99 20.68
CA PRO A 151 6.69 9.12 21.79
C PRO A 151 8.21 8.87 21.84
N ASP A 152 8.65 8.31 22.95
CA ASP A 152 9.98 7.72 23.04
C ASP A 152 10.13 6.50 22.10
N VAL A 153 11.32 5.90 22.07
CA VAL A 153 11.60 4.79 21.15
C VAL A 153 10.71 3.57 21.41
N VAL A 154 10.41 3.28 22.69
CA VAL A 154 9.58 2.14 23.07
C VAL A 154 8.15 2.36 22.58
N GLY A 155 7.55 3.52 22.89
CA GLY A 155 6.21 3.86 22.43
C GLY A 155 6.11 3.90 20.90
N ALA A 156 7.16 4.38 20.23
CA ALA A 156 7.23 4.41 18.76
C ALA A 156 7.21 2.99 18.16
N ILE A 157 8.04 2.08 18.67
CA ILE A 157 8.11 0.69 18.19
C ILE A 157 6.79 -0.04 18.44
N VAL A 158 6.24 0.06 19.67
CA VAL A 158 4.97 -0.58 20.03
C VAL A 158 3.85 -0.13 19.09
N THR A 159 3.77 1.18 18.82
CA THR A 159 2.79 1.75 17.90
C THR A 159 2.96 1.17 16.49
N LEU A 160 4.17 1.18 15.94
CA LEU A 160 4.42 0.66 14.59
C LEU A 160 4.10 -0.83 14.46
N VAL A 161 4.45 -1.64 15.47
CA VAL A 161 4.12 -3.06 15.51
C VAL A 161 2.61 -3.25 15.56
N ALA A 162 1.89 -2.50 16.40
CA ALA A 162 0.44 -2.58 16.50
C ALA A 162 -0.24 -2.26 15.16
N PHE A 163 0.20 -1.20 14.47
CA PHE A 163 -0.32 -0.86 13.14
C PHE A 163 0.03 -1.91 12.08
N ALA A 164 1.26 -2.44 12.06
CA ALA A 164 1.66 -3.49 11.13
C ALA A 164 0.83 -4.77 11.32
N VAL A 165 0.61 -5.18 12.57
CA VAL A 165 -0.25 -6.32 12.92
C VAL A 165 -1.70 -6.06 12.51
N ALA A 166 -2.25 -4.88 12.82
CA ALA A 166 -3.61 -4.51 12.41
C ALA A 166 -3.78 -4.56 10.89
N GLY A 167 -2.81 -4.05 10.12
CA GLY A 167 -2.81 -4.14 8.66
C GLY A 167 -2.77 -5.58 8.14
N ALA A 168 -1.95 -6.43 8.76
CA ALA A 168 -1.88 -7.86 8.40
C ALA A 168 -3.19 -8.60 8.72
N VAL A 169 -3.80 -8.34 9.87
CA VAL A 169 -5.10 -8.91 10.27
C VAL A 169 -6.21 -8.46 9.32
N ALA A 170 -6.26 -7.17 8.98
CA ALA A 170 -7.23 -6.63 8.03
C ALA A 170 -7.07 -7.25 6.64
N ALA A 171 -5.83 -7.43 6.17
CA ALA A 171 -5.54 -8.11 4.92
C ALA A 171 -6.03 -9.55 4.90
N PHE A 172 -5.82 -10.29 5.99
CA PHE A 172 -6.27 -11.68 6.11
C PHE A 172 -7.80 -11.77 6.11
N ALA A 173 -8.48 -10.91 6.89
CA ALA A 173 -9.94 -10.87 6.96
C ALA A 173 -10.58 -10.56 5.59
N THR A 174 -10.00 -9.64 4.82
CA THR A 174 -10.50 -9.23 3.50
C THR A 174 -10.06 -10.14 2.34
N SER A 175 -9.18 -11.12 2.61
CA SER A 175 -8.72 -12.10 1.61
C SER A 175 -9.47 -13.43 1.65
N ARG A 176 -10.30 -13.67 2.67
CA ARG A 176 -11.07 -14.93 2.78
C ARG A 176 -12.13 -15.02 1.66
N PRO A 177 -12.22 -16.15 0.93
CA PRO A 177 -13.36 -16.41 0.05
C PRO A 177 -14.64 -16.43 0.89
N SER A 178 -15.67 -15.66 0.49
CA SER A 178 -17.00 -15.76 1.09
C SER A 178 -17.51 -17.18 0.87
N ALA A 179 -17.59 -17.97 1.95
CA ALA A 179 -18.09 -19.35 1.93
C ALA A 179 -19.63 -19.45 1.82
N THR A 180 -20.32 -18.34 1.49
CA THR A 180 -21.77 -18.20 1.69
C THR A 180 -22.61 -18.50 0.44
N SER A 181 -22.10 -19.21 -0.56
CA SER A 181 -22.88 -19.53 -1.78
C SER A 181 -22.83 -20.99 -2.21
N LEU A 182 -22.40 -21.89 -1.32
CA LEU A 182 -22.70 -23.33 -1.44
C LEU A 182 -24.02 -23.63 -0.71
N GLU A 183 -25.10 -23.00 -1.15
CA GLU A 183 -26.43 -23.55 -0.89
C GLU A 183 -26.65 -24.65 -1.93
N PRO A 184 -26.86 -25.92 -1.52
CA PRO A 184 -27.06 -27.01 -2.46
C PRO A 184 -28.42 -26.84 -3.13
N ARG A 185 -28.43 -26.17 -4.28
CA ARG A 185 -29.53 -26.23 -5.24
C ARG A 185 -29.51 -27.63 -5.87
N GLY A 186 -30.43 -28.49 -5.44
CA GLY A 186 -30.80 -29.69 -6.17
C GLY A 186 -30.78 -31.00 -5.39
N LEU A 187 -31.72 -31.18 -4.47
CA LEU A 187 -32.35 -32.49 -4.29
C LEU A 187 -33.69 -32.44 -5.02
N GLY A 188 -33.61 -32.54 -6.35
CA GLY A 188 -34.73 -32.77 -7.24
C GLY A 188 -34.54 -34.11 -7.94
N SER A 189 -35.53 -34.99 -7.76
CA SER A 189 -35.75 -36.30 -8.39
C SER A 189 -35.01 -37.52 -7.82
N ALA A 190 -35.76 -38.35 -7.07
CA ALA A 190 -35.93 -39.77 -7.37
C ALA A 190 -37.05 -40.37 -6.48
N SER A 191 -38.28 -40.40 -7.02
CA SER A 191 -39.31 -41.47 -6.93
C SER A 191 -40.70 -40.89 -7.12
#